data_AF-A0AAD8UEW1-F1
#
_entry.id   AF-A0AAD8UEW1-F1
#
_cell.length_a   1.000
_cell.length_b   1.000
_cell.length_c   1.000
_cell.angle_alpha   90.00
_cell.angle_beta   90.00
_cell.angle_gamma   90.00
#
_symmetry.space_group_name_H-M   'P 1'
#
loop_
_entity.id
_entity.type
_entity.pdbx_description
1 polymer ?
#
loop_
_entity_poly.entity_id
_entity_poly.type
_entity_poly.pdbx_seq_one_letter_code
_entity_poly.pdbx_strand_id
1 'polypeptide(L)'
;MTPSGTVLVSAAMAGDHHSVADMVFHPFPRLPTKIRMTIWRLSLPTTRTVSIRCDTAHSTWGTSPAKVPAILHACRESRQEAIRFYGNLKFGIAGLSKIYFNPEVDVLHFGPLKGFMAASAQYFTAMSLSDASDLMDVRYLAIDDSVFGNGLDRGSVSELVTRTIRELPRRMPGLKGV
;
A
#
# COMPACT_ATOMS: atom_id res chain seq x y z
N MET A 1 39.00 -5.10 -63.45
CA MET A 1 39.22 -3.84 -62.70
C MET A 1 38.16 -2.85 -63.18
N THR A 2 37.15 -2.60 -62.34
CA THR A 2 36.03 -1.64 -62.49
C THR A 2 36.50 -0.19 -62.36
N PRO A 3 35.65 0.88 -62.43
CA PRO A 3 34.18 0.95 -62.65
C PRO A 3 33.76 1.97 -63.76
N SER A 4 32.57 1.87 -64.37
CA SER A 4 31.25 2.43 -63.97
C SER A 4 31.17 3.95 -63.75
N GLY A 5 30.17 4.57 -64.39
CA GLY A 5 29.76 5.97 -64.22
C GLY A 5 28.47 6.29 -64.98
N THR A 6 27.35 5.72 -64.52
CA THR A 6 25.98 6.01 -65.00
C THR A 6 25.51 7.35 -64.43
N VAL A 7 24.95 8.22 -65.27
CA VAL A 7 24.15 9.38 -64.84
C VAL A 7 22.71 9.15 -65.30
N LEU A 8 21.76 9.22 -64.35
CA LEU A 8 20.38 9.57 -64.64
C LEU A 8 19.79 10.26 -63.41
N VAL A 9 19.44 11.52 -63.61
CA VAL A 9 18.76 12.39 -62.65
C VAL A 9 17.30 11.96 -62.58
N SER A 10 16.74 11.81 -61.38
CA SER A 10 15.30 11.98 -61.18
C SER A 10 15.03 12.62 -59.82
N ALA A 11 14.20 13.65 -59.87
CA ALA A 11 13.88 14.57 -58.81
C ALA A 11 12.74 14.06 -57.90
N ALA A 12 12.72 14.63 -56.68
CA ALA A 12 11.59 14.71 -55.74
C ALA A 12 11.13 13.36 -55.14
N MET A 13 10.97 13.21 -53.82
CA MET A 13 10.21 14.05 -52.92
C MET A 13 10.84 14.01 -51.52
N ALA A 14 11.03 15.20 -50.93
CA ALA A 14 11.29 15.36 -49.51
C ALA A 14 10.06 14.90 -48.73
N GLY A 15 10.03 13.61 -48.39
CA GLY A 15 9.18 13.10 -47.33
C GLY A 15 9.85 13.45 -46.00
N ASP A 16 9.46 14.57 -45.42
CA ASP A 16 9.76 14.93 -44.04
C ASP A 16 9.13 13.87 -43.13
N HIS A 17 9.86 12.77 -42.92
CA HIS A 17 9.61 11.86 -41.82
C HIS A 17 10.06 12.56 -40.54
N HIS A 18 9.27 13.54 -40.08
CA HIS A 18 9.26 13.92 -38.69
C HIS A 18 8.83 12.67 -37.91
N SER A 19 9.84 11.96 -37.42
CA SER A 19 9.71 10.85 -36.50
C SER A 19 8.85 11.30 -35.31
N VAL A 20 7.65 10.72 -35.19
CA VAL A 20 6.73 10.90 -34.06
C VAL A 20 7.37 10.44 -32.73
N ALA A 21 8.57 9.86 -32.75
CA ALA A 21 9.28 9.39 -31.57
C ALA A 21 9.74 10.52 -30.61
N ASP A 22 9.80 11.78 -31.06
CA ASP A 22 10.30 12.90 -30.25
C ASP A 22 9.21 13.69 -29.49
N MET A 23 7.95 13.27 -29.56
CA MET A 23 6.84 13.93 -28.84
C MET A 23 6.67 13.45 -27.39
N VAL A 24 7.69 12.82 -26.79
CA VAL A 24 7.61 12.37 -25.40
C VAL A 24 8.32 13.36 -24.48
N PHE A 25 7.54 14.29 -23.93
CA PHE A 25 8.00 15.22 -22.91
C PHE A 25 8.24 14.46 -21.59
N HIS A 26 9.51 14.24 -21.25
CA HIS A 26 9.95 13.72 -19.95
C HIS A 26 10.57 14.85 -19.09
N PRO A 27 9.78 15.85 -18.64
CA PRO A 27 10.31 16.96 -17.84
C PRO A 27 10.83 16.48 -16.50
N PHE A 28 10.19 15.45 -15.94
CA PHE A 28 10.47 15.00 -14.59
C PHE A 28 11.91 14.49 -14.45
N PRO A 29 12.43 13.58 -15.30
CA PRO A 29 13.85 13.18 -15.27
C PRO A 29 14.87 14.30 -15.47
N ARG A 30 14.49 15.42 -16.12
CA ARG A 30 15.38 16.58 -16.33
C ARG A 30 15.55 17.43 -15.07
N LEU A 31 14.68 17.26 -14.07
CA LEU A 31 14.81 17.97 -12.80
C LEU A 31 16.04 17.48 -12.03
N PRO A 32 16.76 18.38 -11.33
CA PRO A 32 17.82 17.99 -10.42
C PRO A 32 17.31 16.96 -9.41
N THR A 33 18.15 15.98 -9.07
CA THR A 33 17.78 14.86 -8.18
C THR A 33 17.15 15.34 -6.87
N LYS A 34 17.66 16.43 -6.27
CA LYS A 34 17.10 17.00 -5.04
C LYS A 34 15.61 17.34 -5.20
N ILE A 35 15.23 17.96 -6.32
CA ILE A 35 13.85 18.35 -6.60
C ILE A 35 12.99 17.11 -6.85
N ARG A 36 13.47 16.12 -7.61
CA ARG A 36 12.76 14.85 -7.81
C ARG A 36 12.47 14.13 -6.50
N MET A 37 13.45 14.04 -5.60
CA MET A 37 13.27 13.45 -4.27
C MET A 37 12.26 14.22 -3.43
N THR A 38 12.29 15.56 -3.47
CA THR A 38 11.29 16.38 -2.78
C THR A 38 9.88 16.10 -3.32
N ILE A 39 9.71 16.02 -4.65
CA ILE A 39 8.40 15.70 -5.25
C ILE A 39 7.92 14.31 -4.80
N TRP A 40 8.81 13.31 -4.80
CA TRP A 40 8.46 11.97 -4.32
C TRP A 40 8.08 11.94 -2.84
N ARG A 41 8.82 12.66 -1.98
CA ARG A 41 8.44 12.76 -0.56
C ARG A 41 7.09 13.42 -0.37
N LEU A 42 6.81 14.49 -1.13
CA LEU A 42 5.53 15.18 -1.07
C LEU A 42 4.36 14.39 -1.68
N SER A 43 4.65 13.35 -2.48
CA SER A 43 3.62 12.47 -3.03
C SER A 43 3.24 11.30 -2.12
N LEU A 44 3.91 11.14 -0.98
CA LEU A 44 3.52 10.18 0.05
C LEU A 44 2.10 10.52 0.55
N PRO A 45 1.23 9.51 0.74
CA PRO A 45 -0.06 9.72 1.37
C PRO A 45 0.10 10.33 2.76
N THR A 46 -0.76 11.29 3.10
CA THR A 46 -0.73 11.96 4.42
C THR A 46 -1.19 11.03 5.53
N THR A 47 -2.41 10.53 5.48
CA THR A 47 -2.97 9.56 6.43
C THR A 47 -4.01 8.73 5.68
N ARG A 48 -3.99 7.42 5.90
CA ARG A 48 -4.99 6.52 5.31
C ARG A 48 -5.26 5.35 6.24
N THR A 49 -6.45 4.80 6.08
CA THR A 49 -6.90 3.63 6.83
C THR A 49 -6.47 2.36 6.10
N VAL A 50 -5.72 1.50 6.79
CA VAL A 50 -5.28 0.21 6.28
C VAL A 50 -6.04 -0.88 7.01
N SER A 51 -7.08 -1.40 6.36
CA SER A 51 -7.90 -2.48 6.95
C SER A 51 -7.27 -3.84 6.67
N ILE A 52 -7.16 -4.70 7.68
CA ILE A 52 -6.77 -6.10 7.46
C ILE A 52 -8.02 -6.91 7.13
N ARG A 53 -7.93 -7.73 6.09
CA ARG A 53 -8.95 -8.69 5.69
C ARG A 53 -8.41 -10.10 5.76
N CYS A 54 -9.24 -10.96 6.35
CA CYS A 54 -9.04 -12.39 6.43
C CYS A 54 -10.16 -13.06 5.63
N ASP A 55 -9.93 -13.29 4.33
CA ASP A 55 -10.92 -13.92 3.48
C ASP A 55 -10.79 -15.44 3.56
N THR A 56 -11.76 -16.06 4.23
CA THR A 56 -11.85 -17.49 4.43
C THR A 56 -12.29 -18.23 3.17
N ALA A 57 -13.02 -17.57 2.25
CA ALA A 57 -13.60 -18.22 1.07
C ALA A 57 -12.54 -18.57 0.02
N HIS A 58 -11.51 -17.75 -0.09
CA HIS A 58 -10.40 -17.96 -1.02
C HIS A 58 -9.09 -18.32 -0.32
N SER A 59 -9.12 -18.60 0.99
CA SER A 59 -7.92 -18.78 1.82
C SER A 59 -6.91 -17.64 1.66
N THR A 60 -7.39 -16.43 1.35
CA THR A 60 -6.54 -15.26 1.18
C THR A 60 -6.53 -14.45 2.48
N TRP A 61 -5.51 -14.73 3.27
CA TRP A 61 -5.29 -14.11 4.56
C TRP A 61 -4.34 -12.91 4.43
N GLY A 62 -4.51 -11.92 5.32
CA GLY A 62 -3.61 -10.78 5.42
C GLY A 62 -3.64 -9.84 4.20
N THR A 63 -4.82 -9.61 3.62
CA THR A 63 -4.98 -8.66 2.50
C THR A 63 -5.55 -7.33 2.99
N SER A 64 -5.42 -6.28 2.18
CA SER A 64 -6.04 -4.99 2.48
C SER A 64 -6.72 -4.41 1.24
N PRO A 65 -7.93 -3.84 1.37
CA PRO A 65 -8.54 -3.04 0.30
C PRO A 65 -7.90 -1.66 0.16
N ALA A 66 -7.01 -1.27 1.08
CA ALA A 66 -6.38 0.03 1.04
C ALA A 66 -5.61 0.20 -0.27
N LYS A 67 -5.89 1.29 -1.00
CA LYS A 67 -5.23 1.58 -2.27
C LYS A 67 -3.72 1.60 -2.07
N VAL A 68 -3.00 0.84 -2.90
CA VAL A 68 -1.53 0.88 -2.92
C VAL A 68 -1.10 2.31 -3.29
N PRO A 69 -0.24 2.97 -2.50
CA PRO A 69 0.23 4.33 -2.77
C PRO A 69 0.87 4.43 -4.16
N ALA A 70 0.52 5.47 -4.92
CA ALA A 70 1.03 5.69 -6.28
C ALA A 70 2.57 5.68 -6.34
N ILE A 71 3.21 6.25 -5.32
CA ILE A 71 4.66 6.30 -5.18
C ILE A 71 5.34 4.91 -5.21
N LEU A 72 4.66 3.84 -4.79
CA LEU A 72 5.20 2.48 -4.80
C LEU A 72 5.19 1.81 -6.20
N HIS A 73 4.47 2.38 -7.16
CA HIS A 73 4.31 1.79 -8.50
C HIS A 73 4.41 2.78 -9.67
N ALA A 74 4.72 4.05 -9.43
CA ALA A 74 4.92 5.04 -10.48
C ALA A 74 6.17 4.73 -11.35
N CYS A 75 7.33 4.52 -10.70
CA CYS A 75 8.58 4.13 -11.37
C CYS A 75 9.59 3.55 -10.37
N ARG A 76 10.76 3.09 -10.84
CA ARG A 76 11.82 2.52 -9.99
C ARG A 76 12.35 3.52 -8.95
N GLU A 77 12.57 4.77 -9.35
CA GLU A 77 13.08 5.82 -8.46
C GLU A 77 12.08 6.12 -7.34
N SER A 78 10.81 6.32 -7.70
CA SER A 78 9.71 6.55 -6.77
C SER A 78 9.57 5.40 -5.76
N ARG A 79 9.64 4.14 -6.22
CA ARG A 79 9.59 2.97 -5.34
C ARG A 79 10.76 2.95 -4.36
N GLN A 80 11.96 3.29 -4.80
CA GLN A 80 13.14 3.31 -3.95
C GLN A 80 13.01 4.36 -2.82
N GLU A 81 12.40 5.50 -3.13
CA GLU A 81 12.09 6.51 -2.09
C GLU A 81 11.00 6.02 -1.15
N ALA A 82 9.92 5.43 -1.67
CA ALA A 82 8.80 4.94 -0.89
C ALA A 82 9.19 3.84 0.12
N ILE A 83 10.06 2.90 -0.26
CA ILE A 83 10.49 1.80 0.61
C ILE A 83 11.18 2.30 1.89
N ARG A 84 11.75 3.52 1.88
CA ARG A 84 12.33 4.14 3.10
C ARG A 84 11.29 4.41 4.19
N PHE A 85 10.02 4.56 3.81
CA PHE A 85 8.91 4.86 4.72
C PHE A 85 8.06 3.62 5.01
N TYR A 86 7.82 2.79 3.99
CA TYR A 86 6.98 1.58 4.12
C TYR A 86 7.75 0.33 4.57
N GLY A 87 9.06 0.27 4.34
CA GLY A 87 9.87 -0.90 4.64
C GLY A 87 9.41 -2.17 3.91
N ASN A 88 9.47 -3.29 4.63
CA ASN A 88 8.96 -4.58 4.16
C ASN A 88 7.43 -4.63 4.27
N LEU A 89 6.81 -5.49 3.44
CA LEU A 89 5.38 -5.76 3.56
C LEU A 89 5.07 -6.34 4.95
N LYS A 90 3.91 -5.96 5.49
CA LYS A 90 3.45 -6.26 6.85
C LYS A 90 2.22 -7.16 6.85
N PHE A 91 1.92 -7.69 8.04
CA PHE A 91 0.72 -8.44 8.41
C PHE A 91 0.52 -9.72 7.59
N GLY A 92 1.59 -10.53 7.50
CA GLY A 92 1.51 -11.89 6.98
C GLY A 92 0.71 -12.79 7.91
N ILE A 93 -0.55 -13.06 7.57
CA ILE A 93 -1.42 -13.96 8.31
C ILE A 93 -1.42 -15.29 7.56
N ALA A 94 -0.95 -16.38 8.18
CA ALA A 94 -0.91 -17.72 7.57
C ALA A 94 -0.24 -17.75 6.17
N GLY A 95 0.80 -16.94 5.96
CA GLY A 95 1.50 -16.83 4.68
C GLY A 95 2.38 -15.58 4.58
N LEU A 96 2.78 -15.24 3.36
CA LEU A 96 3.61 -14.06 3.09
C LEU A 96 2.86 -12.75 3.37
N SER A 97 3.58 -11.78 3.94
CA SER A 97 3.10 -10.41 4.13
C SER A 97 2.80 -9.71 2.81
N LYS A 98 1.67 -9.00 2.73
CA LYS A 98 1.15 -8.40 1.49
C LYS A 98 0.80 -6.92 1.60
N ILE A 99 0.86 -6.35 2.80
CA ILE A 99 0.33 -5.01 3.07
C ILE A 99 1.48 -4.00 3.17
N TYR A 100 1.45 -2.95 2.34
CA TYR A 100 2.29 -1.78 2.56
C TYR A 100 1.69 -0.97 3.71
N PHE A 101 2.45 -0.81 4.79
CA PHE A 101 2.05 -0.07 5.97
C PHE A 101 3.17 0.87 6.41
N ASN A 102 2.85 2.16 6.57
CA ASN A 102 3.77 3.17 7.09
C ASN A 102 3.39 3.49 8.55
N PRO A 103 4.17 3.02 9.54
CA PRO A 103 3.92 3.24 10.98
C PRO A 103 3.71 4.70 11.40
N GLU A 104 4.29 5.65 10.66
CA GLU A 104 4.25 7.07 11.02
C GLU A 104 2.90 7.72 10.71
N VAL A 105 2.12 7.15 9.78
CA VAL A 105 0.93 7.80 9.24
C VAL A 105 -0.26 6.90 8.94
N ASP A 106 -0.04 5.60 8.73
CA ASP A 106 -1.13 4.67 8.42
C ASP A 106 -1.85 4.29 9.73
N VAL A 107 -3.18 4.25 9.65
CA VAL A 107 -4.04 3.78 10.75
C VAL A 107 -4.42 2.33 10.48
N LEU A 108 -3.99 1.42 11.35
CA LEU A 108 -4.45 0.03 11.29
C LEU A 108 -5.92 0.00 11.67
N HIS A 109 -6.75 -0.67 10.86
CA HIS A 109 -8.19 -0.64 11.05
C HIS A 109 -8.84 -2.02 11.02
N PHE A 110 -9.79 -2.22 11.94
CA PHE A 110 -10.68 -3.37 11.97
C PHE A 110 -12.12 -2.88 11.92
N GLY A 111 -12.79 -3.19 10.81
CA GLY A 111 -14.13 -2.71 10.51
C GLY A 111 -15.17 -3.83 10.39
N PRO A 112 -16.41 -3.47 10.03
CA PRO A 112 -17.51 -4.42 9.93
C PRO A 112 -17.27 -5.46 8.83
N LEU A 113 -17.62 -6.69 9.16
CA LEU A 113 -17.63 -7.83 8.24
C LEU A 113 -18.98 -8.55 8.36
N LYS A 114 -19.54 -8.95 7.22
CA LYS A 114 -20.82 -9.67 7.18
C LYS A 114 -20.65 -11.07 7.77
N GLY A 115 -21.56 -11.46 8.66
CA GLY A 115 -21.59 -12.78 9.27
C GLY A 115 -21.53 -12.72 10.80
N PHE A 116 -22.08 -13.76 11.43
CA PHE A 116 -22.07 -13.89 12.90
C PHE A 116 -20.62 -13.91 13.41
N MET A 117 -20.28 -12.96 14.28
CA MET A 117 -18.94 -12.77 14.85
C MET A 117 -17.81 -12.57 13.82
N ALA A 118 -18.10 -12.30 12.55
CA ALA A 118 -17.10 -12.27 11.49
C ALA A 118 -16.04 -11.16 11.71
N ALA A 119 -16.47 -9.96 12.09
CA ALA A 119 -15.57 -8.84 12.40
C ALA A 119 -14.67 -9.14 13.60
N SER A 120 -15.26 -9.72 14.66
CA SER A 120 -14.55 -10.16 15.85
C SER A 120 -13.50 -11.25 15.53
N ALA A 121 -13.89 -12.28 14.79
CA ALA A 121 -13.00 -13.36 14.37
C ALA A 121 -11.81 -12.81 13.57
N GLN A 122 -12.07 -11.92 12.59
CA GLN A 122 -11.01 -11.28 11.81
C GLN A 122 -10.01 -10.52 12.70
N TYR A 123 -10.50 -9.75 13.68
CA TYR A 123 -9.65 -9.02 14.63
C TYR A 123 -8.76 -9.99 15.42
N PHE A 124 -9.35 -11.00 16.06
CA PHE A 124 -8.58 -11.95 16.88
C PHE A 124 -7.61 -12.79 16.05
N THR A 125 -8.02 -13.22 14.86
CA THR A 125 -7.12 -13.92 13.92
C THR A 125 -5.94 -13.04 13.56
N ALA A 126 -6.16 -11.76 13.21
CA ALA A 126 -5.07 -10.85 12.89
C ALA A 126 -4.13 -10.61 14.08
N MET A 127 -4.67 -10.39 15.29
CA MET A 127 -3.85 -10.21 16.50
C MET A 127 -3.07 -11.45 16.92
N SER A 128 -3.59 -12.64 16.60
CA SER A 128 -2.98 -13.92 16.98
C SER A 128 -1.93 -14.40 15.98
N LEU A 129 -2.16 -14.14 14.69
CA LEU A 129 -1.37 -14.71 13.60
C LEU A 129 -0.42 -13.73 12.91
N SER A 130 -0.58 -12.42 13.11
CA SER A 130 0.40 -11.46 12.59
C SER A 130 1.73 -11.59 13.35
N ASP A 131 2.83 -11.30 12.66
CA ASP A 131 4.14 -11.20 13.30
C ASP A 131 4.10 -10.16 14.44
N ALA A 132 4.69 -10.51 15.58
CA ALA A 132 4.76 -9.61 16.72
C ALA A 132 5.48 -8.30 16.36
N SER A 133 6.52 -8.36 15.51
CA SER A 133 7.24 -7.17 15.05
C SER A 133 6.35 -6.21 14.24
N ASP A 134 5.43 -6.74 13.44
CA ASP A 134 4.48 -5.93 12.68
C ASP A 134 3.48 -5.23 13.59
N LEU A 135 3.03 -5.89 14.66
CA LEU A 135 2.14 -5.28 15.65
C LEU A 135 2.88 -4.23 16.49
N MET A 136 4.14 -4.44 16.84
CA MET A 136 4.93 -3.45 17.58
C MET A 136 5.09 -2.13 16.83
N ASP A 137 5.12 -2.17 15.50
CA ASP A 137 5.22 -0.99 14.65
C ASP A 137 3.89 -0.20 14.57
N VAL A 138 2.77 -0.74 15.04
CA VAL A 138 1.47 -0.06 14.95
C VAL A 138 1.41 1.11 15.95
N ARG A 139 1.21 2.32 15.41
CA ARG A 139 1.12 3.55 16.21
C ARG A 139 -0.28 4.13 16.30
N TYR A 140 -1.14 3.84 15.31
CA TYR A 140 -2.51 4.32 15.26
C TYR A 140 -3.43 3.15 14.93
N LEU A 141 -4.47 2.98 15.73
CA LEU A 141 -5.41 1.88 15.63
C LEU A 141 -6.85 2.41 15.68
N ALA A 142 -7.68 1.95 14.76
CA ALA A 142 -9.11 2.20 14.73
C ALA A 142 -9.86 0.87 14.77
N ILE A 143 -10.72 0.68 15.76
CA ILE A 143 -11.56 -0.51 15.91
C ILE A 143 -13.02 -0.05 15.86
N ASP A 144 -13.77 -0.56 14.88
CA ASP A 144 -15.20 -0.32 14.78
C ASP A 144 -15.96 -1.14 15.84
N ASP A 145 -17.06 -0.60 16.35
CA ASP A 145 -17.89 -1.25 17.38
C ASP A 145 -18.39 -2.65 16.97
N SER A 146 -18.54 -2.90 15.66
CA SER A 146 -18.91 -4.22 15.13
C SER A 146 -17.93 -5.34 15.48
N VAL A 147 -16.66 -5.02 15.79
CA VAL A 147 -15.64 -5.99 16.23
C VAL A 147 -15.97 -6.57 17.60
N PHE A 148 -16.68 -5.80 18.43
CA PHE A 148 -17.02 -6.18 19.78
C PHE A 148 -18.40 -6.84 19.89
N GLY A 149 -19.23 -6.72 18.86
CA GLY A 149 -20.54 -7.35 18.79
C GLY A 149 -20.51 -8.79 18.24
N ASN A 150 -21.68 -9.42 18.25
CA ASN A 150 -21.93 -10.70 17.58
C ASN A 150 -22.35 -10.54 16.10
N GLY A 151 -22.48 -9.29 15.61
CA GLY A 151 -22.97 -8.96 14.27
C GLY A 151 -24.50 -8.97 14.14
N LEU A 152 -25.23 -9.21 15.24
CA LEU A 152 -26.70 -9.23 15.29
C LEU A 152 -27.26 -8.05 16.10
N ASP A 153 -26.61 -7.68 17.20
CA ASP A 153 -27.05 -6.58 18.08
C ASP A 153 -26.12 -5.37 18.01
N ARG A 154 -26.69 -4.16 17.93
CA ARG A 154 -25.96 -2.89 18.08
C ARG A 154 -25.97 -2.47 19.55
N GLY A 155 -24.80 -2.38 20.19
CA GLY A 155 -24.64 -1.69 21.47
C GLY A 155 -24.48 -2.54 22.73
N SER A 156 -24.24 -3.84 22.64
CA SER A 156 -23.77 -4.60 23.81
C SER A 156 -22.26 -4.42 23.97
N VAL A 157 -21.83 -3.77 25.06
CA VAL A 157 -20.41 -3.74 25.44
C VAL A 157 -20.03 -5.15 25.88
N SER A 158 -19.47 -5.89 24.95
CA SER A 158 -19.05 -7.27 25.17
C SER A 158 -17.83 -7.33 26.11
N GLU A 159 -17.70 -8.39 26.90
CA GLU A 159 -16.48 -8.74 27.65
C GLU A 159 -15.22 -8.68 26.76
N LEU A 160 -15.43 -8.89 25.46
CA LEU A 160 -14.47 -8.76 24.38
C LEU A 160 -13.81 -7.37 24.28
N VAL A 161 -14.54 -6.29 24.57
CA VAL A 161 -14.01 -4.92 24.60
C VAL A 161 -12.93 -4.82 25.67
N THR A 162 -13.27 -5.24 26.89
CA THR A 162 -12.36 -5.20 28.05
C THR A 162 -11.12 -6.06 27.79
N ARG A 163 -11.30 -7.25 27.22
CA ARG A 163 -10.19 -8.13 26.83
C ARG A 163 -9.30 -7.48 25.79
N THR A 164 -9.88 -6.88 24.75
CA THR A 164 -9.14 -6.19 23.70
C THR A 164 -8.31 -5.05 24.27
N ILE A 165 -8.94 -4.13 25.01
CA ILE A 165 -8.26 -2.96 25.58
C ILE A 165 -7.08 -3.38 26.48
N ARG A 166 -7.25 -4.44 27.31
CA ARG A 166 -6.17 -4.94 28.18
C ARG A 166 -4.98 -5.50 27.42
N GLU A 167 -5.19 -6.09 26.25
CA GLU A 167 -4.13 -6.69 25.45
C GLU A 167 -3.41 -5.69 24.54
N LEU A 168 -4.01 -4.53 24.22
CA LEU A 168 -3.43 -3.52 23.33
C LEU A 168 -2.01 -3.09 23.77
N PRO A 169 -1.75 -2.69 25.04
CA PRO A 169 -0.41 -2.24 25.44
C PRO A 169 0.66 -3.33 25.34
N ARG A 170 0.26 -4.60 25.48
CA ARG A 170 1.18 -5.74 25.37
C ARG A 170 1.54 -6.05 23.92
N ARG A 171 0.57 -5.94 23.01
CA ARG A 171 0.73 -6.31 21.60
C ARG A 171 1.24 -5.17 20.73
N MET A 172 0.85 -3.94 21.05
CA MET A 172 1.16 -2.73 20.29
C MET A 172 1.65 -1.63 21.26
N PRO A 173 2.85 -1.78 21.85
CA PRO A 173 3.39 -0.83 22.82
C PRO A 173 3.64 0.58 22.23
N GLY A 174 3.69 0.71 20.90
CA GLY A 174 3.88 1.98 20.20
C GLY A 174 2.60 2.79 19.95
N LEU A 175 1.43 2.33 20.43
CA LEU A 175 0.16 3.03 20.23
C LEU A 175 0.19 4.44 20.81
N LYS A 176 -0.26 5.41 20.01
CA LYS A 176 -0.43 6.80 20.41
C LYS A 176 -1.91 7.12 20.63
N GLY A 177 -2.21 7.86 21.70
CA GLY A 177 -3.55 8.39 21.96
C GLY A 177 -4.55 7.39 22.56
N VAL A 178 -4.05 6.35 23.24
CA VAL A 178 -4.83 5.44 24.08
C VAL A 178 -4.75 5.87 25.53
#